data_AF-A0A959DAF2-F1
#
_entry.id   AF-A0A959DAF2-F1
#
_cell.length_a   1.000
_cell.length_b   1.000
_cell.length_c   1.000
_cell.angle_alpha   90.00
_cell.angle_beta   90.00
_cell.angle_gamma   90.00
#
_symmetry.space_group_name_H-M   'P 1'
#
loop_
_entity.id
_entity.type
_entity.pdbx_description
1 polymer ?
#
loop_
_entity_poly.entity_id
_entity_poly.type
_entity_poly.pdbx_seq_one_letter_code
_entity_poly.pdbx_strand_id
1 'polypeptide(L)' 'MSYYMAYQLIPYERTAESLSDFLGQPISQGALDNMLSEACGGLEGFVEQMVARLQQEEVACFDETSIRAEGRQAGILCF' A
#
# COMPACT_ATOMS: atom_id res chain seq x y z
N MET A 1 10.72 -0.59 3.36
CA MET A 1 9.51 -0.20 4.11
C MET A 1 8.23 -0.69 3.42
N SER A 2 7.93 -0.26 2.19
CA SER A 2 6.70 -0.65 1.47
C SER A 2 6.55 -2.16 1.30
N TYR A 3 7.65 -2.90 1.13
CA TYR A 3 7.62 -4.36 1.14
C TYR A 3 7.07 -4.95 2.45
N TYR A 4 7.50 -4.44 3.62
CA TYR A 4 7.03 -4.93 4.90
C TYR A 4 5.54 -4.62 5.11
N MET A 5 5.14 -3.38 4.87
CA MET A 5 3.79 -2.93 5.24
C MET A 5 2.75 -3.17 4.15
N ALA A 6 3.09 -3.05 2.88
CA ALA A 6 2.15 -3.20 1.77
C ALA A 6 2.14 -4.62 1.17
N TYR A 7 3.29 -5.30 1.12
CA TYR A 7 3.36 -6.67 0.57
C TYR A 7 3.26 -7.76 1.64
N GLN A 8 4.00 -7.63 2.74
CA GLN A 8 3.99 -8.60 3.85
C GLN A 8 2.94 -8.28 4.92
N LEU A 9 2.25 -7.12 4.82
CA LEU A 9 1.20 -6.68 5.74
C LEU A 9 1.65 -6.65 7.22
N ILE A 10 2.92 -6.34 7.46
CA ILE A 10 3.48 -6.26 8.81
C ILE A 10 3.03 -4.95 9.48
N PRO A 11 2.52 -4.98 10.73
CA PRO A 11 2.09 -3.78 11.45
C PRO A 11 3.19 -2.74 11.62
N TYR A 12 2.80 -1.47 11.74
CA TYR A 12 3.70 -0.33 11.95
C TYR A 12 4.67 -0.53 13.11
N GLU A 13 4.16 -0.99 14.26
CA GLU A 13 4.98 -1.23 15.46
C GLU A 13 6.12 -2.21 15.19
N ARG A 14 5.81 -3.35 14.55
CA ARG A 14 6.80 -4.40 14.25
C ARG A 14 7.77 -4.00 13.16
N THR A 15 7.30 -3.20 12.19
CA THR A 15 8.16 -2.63 11.15
C THR A 15 9.13 -1.61 11.76
N ALA A 16 8.66 -0.77 12.69
CA ALA A 16 9.49 0.20 13.39
C ALA A 16 10.57 -0.47 14.25
N GLU A 17 10.20 -1.49 15.02
CA GLU A 17 11.13 -2.35 15.79
C GLU A 17 12.20 -2.95 14.86
N SER A 18 11.76 -3.68 13.83
CA SER A 18 12.67 -4.37 12.90
C SER A 18 13.64 -3.41 12.20
N LEU A 19 13.16 -2.26 11.71
CA LEU A 19 14.01 -1.28 11.04
C LEU A 19 14.95 -0.57 12.02
N SER A 20 14.52 -0.36 13.27
CA SER A 20 15.39 0.22 14.30
C SER A 20 16.55 -0.70 14.62
N ASP A 21 16.29 -2.01 14.71
CA ASP A 21 17.30 -3.03 14.94
C ASP A 21 18.29 -3.13 13.77
N PHE A 22 17.79 -3.08 12.53
CA PHE A 22 18.65 -3.14 11.33
C PHE A 22 19.49 -1.88 11.12
N LEU A 23 18.94 -0.70 11.42
CA LEU A 23 19.61 0.59 11.15
C LEU A 23 20.39 1.12 12.35
N GLY A 24 20.23 0.51 13.53
CA GLY A 24 20.85 0.95 14.77
C GLY A 24 20.40 2.34 15.23
N GLN A 25 19.23 2.81 14.77
CA GLN A 25 18.65 4.11 15.07
C GLN A 25 17.14 3.95 15.29
N PRO A 26 16.55 4.63 16.29
CA PRO A 26 15.13 4.52 16.54
C PRO A 26 14.31 5.11 15.40
N ILE A 27 13.40 4.32 14.84
CA ILE A 27 12.41 4.76 13.86
C ILE A 27 11.03 4.84 14.51
N SER A 28 10.35 5.97 14.34
CA SER A 28 8.99 6.14 14.82
C SER A 28 7.96 5.64 13.80
N GLN A 29 6.78 5.24 14.29
CA GLN A 29 5.67 4.88 13.40
C GLN A 29 5.24 6.05 12.49
N GLY A 30 5.34 7.29 12.97
CA GLY A 30 5.07 8.48 12.15
C GLY A 30 6.06 8.68 11.00
N ALA A 31 7.33 8.31 11.19
CA ALA A 31 8.29 8.31 10.08
C ALA A 31 7.90 7.29 9.01
N LEU A 32 7.44 6.10 9.41
CA LEU A 32 6.96 5.07 8.49
C LEU A 32 5.70 5.52 7.74
N ASP A 33 4.76 6.18 8.42
CA ASP A 33 3.53 6.70 7.81
C ASP A 33 3.83 7.77 6.76
N ASN A 34 4.74 8.70 7.06
CA ASN A 34 5.21 9.70 6.10
C ASN A 34 5.86 9.05 4.87
N MET A 35 6.74 8.06 5.09
CA MET A 35 7.39 7.33 4.00
C MET A 35 6.40 6.53 3.15
N LEU A 36 5.37 5.92 3.77
CA LEU A 36 4.33 5.21 3.04
C LEU A 36 3.46 6.17 2.24
N SER A 37 3.09 7.30 2.82
CA SER A 37 2.28 8.33 2.16
C SER A 37 3.00 8.91 0.93
N GLU A 38 4.31 9.18 1.04
CA GLU A 38 5.14 9.61 -0.09
C GLU A 38 5.19 8.54 -1.19
N ALA A 39 5.40 7.28 -0.82
CA ALA A 39 5.41 6.16 -1.77
C ALA A 39 4.05 5.97 -2.46
N CYS A 40 2.94 6.13 -1.73
CA CYS A 40 1.59 6.07 -2.29
C CYS A 40 1.34 7.19 -3.31
N GLY A 41 1.76 8.42 -3.02
CA GLY A 41 1.67 9.53 -3.97
C GLY A 41 2.42 9.26 -5.28
N GLY A 42 3.54 8.54 -5.21
CA GLY A 42 4.29 8.10 -6.40
C GLY A 42 3.54 7.12 -7.32
N LEU A 43 2.44 6.52 -6.87
CA LEU A 43 1.65 5.56 -7.65
C LEU A 43 0.51 6.21 -8.46
N GLU A 44 0.20 7.49 -8.24
CA GLU A 44 -0.93 8.16 -8.93
C GLU A 44 -0.85 8.03 -10.45
N GLY A 45 0.30 8.38 -11.04
CA GLY A 45 0.51 8.26 -12.49
C GLY A 45 0.51 6.81 -12.99
N PHE A 46 0.81 5.83 -12.14
CA PHE A 46 0.69 4.42 -12.50
C PHE A 46 -0.77 3.97 -12.55
N VAL A 47 -1.59 4.40 -11.58
CA VAL A 47 -3.04 4.13 -11.55
C VAL A 47 -3.70 4.72 -12.80
N GLU A 48 -3.38 5.95 -13.18
CA GLU A 48 -3.90 6.58 -14.40
C GLU A 48 -3.56 5.77 -15.65
N GLN A 49 -2.30 5.30 -15.77
CA GLN A 49 -1.86 4.46 -16.89
C GLN A 49 -2.59 3.11 -16.92
N MET A 50 -2.82 2.49 -15.75
CA MET A 50 -3.58 1.24 -15.69
C MET A 50 -5.01 1.44 -16.15
N VAL A 51 -5.70 2.47 -15.65
CA VAL A 51 -7.08 2.78 -16.04
C VAL A 51 -7.17 3.03 -17.56
N ALA A 52 -6.24 3.81 -18.12
CA ALA A 52 -6.20 4.06 -19.55
C ALA A 52 -6.01 2.77 -20.37
N ARG A 53 -5.19 1.82 -19.90
CA ARG A 53 -5.03 0.51 -20.56
C ARG A 53 -6.29 -0.34 -20.47
N LEU A 54 -6.89 -0.46 -19.28
CA LEU A 54 -8.10 -1.27 -19.08
C LEU A 54 -9.28 -0.78 -19.95
N GLN A 55 -9.35 0.53 -20.25
CA GLN A 55 -10.35 1.10 -21.17
C GLN A 55 -10.14 0.71 -22.64
N GLN A 56 -8.95 0.26 -23.02
CA GLN A 56 -8.62 -0.14 -24.39
C GLN A 56 -8.77 -1.64 -24.63
N GLU A 57 -8.88 -2.44 -23.58
CA GLU A 57 -9.05 -3.90 -23.68
C GLU A 57 -10.50 -4.26 -24.06
N GLU A 58 -10.66 -5.25 -24.93
CA GLU A 58 -11.98 -5.76 -25.34
C GLU A 58 -12.74 -6.40 -24.17
N VAL A 59 -11.99 -7.03 -23.25
CA VAL A 59 -12.51 -7.67 -22.04
C VAL A 59 -11.58 -7.33 -20.87
N ALA A 60 -12.14 -6.73 -19.83
CA ALA A 60 -11.44 -6.51 -18.56
C ALA A 60 -12.02 -7.42 -17.47
N CYS A 61 -11.16 -8.19 -16.82
CA CYS A 61 -11.53 -9.03 -15.68
C CYS A 61 -11.39 -8.21 -14.40
N PHE A 62 -12.50 -8.03 -13.68
CA PHE A 62 -12.51 -7.36 -12.38
C PHE A 62 -12.80 -8.38 -11.30
N ASP A 63 -11.99 -8.35 -10.24
CA ASP A 63 -12.22 -9.10 -9.00
C ASP A 63 -12.35 -8.10 -7.84
N GLU A 64 -13.15 -8.42 -6.83
CA GLU A 64 -13.31 -7.54 -5.66
C GLU A 64 -12.73 -8.22 -4.43
N THR A 65 -11.72 -7.58 -3.82
CA THR A 65 -11.24 -7.97 -2.50
C THR A 65 -11.82 -7.03 -1.45
N SER A 66 -12.58 -7.59 -0.51
CA SER A 66 -13.10 -6.83 0.64
C SER A 66 -12.02 -6.64 1.71
N ILE A 67 -11.84 -5.41 2.18
CA ILE A 67 -11.04 -5.07 3.35
C ILE A 67 -11.91 -4.38 4.41
N ARG A 68 -11.52 -4.46 5.68
CA ARG A 68 -12.11 -3.63 6.73
C ARG A 68 -11.21 -2.44 7.01
N ALA A 69 -11.74 -1.23 6.80
CA ALA A 69 -11.07 0.03 7.10
C ALA A 69 -11.99 0.89 7.97
N GLU A 70 -11.45 1.50 9.03
CA GLU A 70 -12.20 2.41 9.91
C GLU A 70 -13.52 1.82 10.46
N GLY A 71 -13.51 0.52 10.74
CA GLY A 71 -14.70 -0.19 11.24
C GLY A 71 -15.78 -0.48 10.19
N ARG A 72 -15.56 -0.10 8.93
CA ARG A 72 -16.46 -0.36 7.79
C ARG A 72 -15.84 -1.38 6.84
N GLN A 73 -16.67 -2.07 6.08
CA GLN A 73 -16.22 -2.89 4.97
C GLN A 73 -16.08 -1.99 3.73
N ALA A 74 -14.93 -2.04 3.07
CA ALA A 74 -14.63 -1.36 1.84
C ALA A 74 -14.20 -2.40 0.79
N GLY A 75 -14.73 -2.30 -0.42
CA GLY A 75 -14.28 -3.10 -1.56
C GLY A 75 -13.08 -2.44 -2.23
N ILE A 76 -12.03 -3.20 -2.50
CA ILE A 76 -10.93 -2.81 -3.37
C ILE A 76 -11.09 -3.61 -4.68
N LEU A 77 -11.20 -2.89 -5.80
CA LEU A 77 -11.19 -3.49 -7.13
C LEU A 77 -9.77 -3.96 -7.47
N CYS A 78 -9.65 -5.25 -7.73
CA CYS A 78 -8.48 -5.91 -8.26
C CYS A 78 -8.68 -6.08 -9.78
N PHE A 79 -7.65 -5.71 -10.55
CA PHE A 79 -7.60 -5.78 -12.02
C PHE A 79 -6.45 -6.69 -12.45
#